data_AF-A0A1B6JX06-F1
#
_entry.id   AF-A0A1B6JX06-F1
#
_cell.length_a   1.000
_cell.length_b   1.000
_cell.length_c   1.000
_cell.angle_alpha   90.00
_cell.angle_beta   90.00
_cell.angle_gamma   90.00
#
_symmetry.space_group_name_H-M   'P 1'
#
loop_
_entity.id
_entity.type
_entity.pdbx_description
1 polymer ?
#
loop_
_entity_poly.entity_id
_entity_poly.type
_entity_poly.pdbx_seq_one_letter_code
_entity_poly.pdbx_strand_id
1 'polypeptide(L)'
;MDTEISNVIKLIFPEGIPESWTVNPDFYAYLSKLGGYTVEQMSKEPERLSEEKAAVLSQTQELSFSNYKTFIRTAECSREIFQQFNRAEGSLDALVGRVPELTARCEEFARASSEIKIARRLNTLTLTRNTQLLQVLEIPQLMETCIREGHYEEALQLAAYVRRLAGKHGDIPIVATIVSEVDSAWWALLHQLIAALRTDLQLPR
;
A
#
# COMPACT_ATOMS: atom_id res chain seq x y z
N MET A 1 -74.61 10.41 -9.21
CA MET A 1 -74.37 9.57 -8.02
C MET A 1 -73.46 10.27 -6.99
N ASP A 2 -72.95 11.49 -7.25
CA ASP A 2 -72.12 12.26 -6.31
C ASP A 2 -72.89 13.26 -5.44
N THR A 3 -74.10 13.66 -5.85
CA THR A 3 -74.92 14.68 -5.15
C THR A 3 -75.58 14.14 -3.88
N GLU A 4 -76.02 12.89 -3.89
CA GLU A 4 -76.62 12.23 -2.72
C GLU A 4 -75.58 11.99 -1.62
N ILE A 5 -74.39 11.51 -2.00
CA ILE A 5 -73.26 11.29 -1.09
C ILE A 5 -72.79 12.61 -0.47
N SER A 6 -72.71 13.68 -1.28
CA SER A 6 -72.36 15.03 -0.81
C SER A 6 -73.39 15.62 0.17
N ASN A 7 -74.69 15.33 -0.03
CA ASN A 7 -75.75 15.79 0.87
C ASN A 7 -75.79 14.98 2.17
N VAL A 8 -75.54 13.66 2.11
CA VAL A 8 -75.41 12.79 3.29
C VAL A 8 -74.20 13.19 4.13
N ILE A 9 -73.07 13.52 3.49
CA ILE A 9 -71.88 14.04 4.16
C ILE A 9 -72.17 15.35 4.92
N LYS A 10 -72.90 16.28 4.30
CA LYS A 10 -73.32 17.53 4.95
C LYS A 10 -74.30 17.32 6.11
N LEU A 11 -75.06 16.22 6.10
CA LEU A 11 -76.04 15.92 7.15
C LEU A 11 -75.43 15.18 8.34
N ILE A 12 -74.47 14.28 8.09
CA ILE A 12 -73.84 13.45 9.12
C ILE A 12 -72.66 14.18 9.79
N PHE A 13 -71.95 15.05 9.07
CA PHE A 13 -70.81 15.82 9.60
C PHE A 13 -71.04 17.34 9.47
N PRO A 14 -71.80 17.95 10.40
CA PRO A 14 -72.07 19.39 10.37
C PRO A 14 -70.82 20.27 10.59
N GLU A 15 -69.74 19.74 11.15
CA GLU A 15 -68.47 20.47 11.35
C GLU A 15 -67.37 20.13 10.31
N GLY A 16 -67.70 19.39 9.25
CA GLY A 16 -66.75 19.03 8.19
C GLY A 16 -65.89 17.80 8.50
N ILE A 17 -65.39 17.16 7.44
CA ILE A 17 -64.60 15.92 7.52
C ILE A 17 -63.10 16.28 7.53
N PRO A 18 -62.25 15.64 8.35
CA PRO A 18 -60.80 15.76 8.28
C PRO A 18 -60.24 15.38 6.89
N GLU A 19 -59.32 16.16 6.33
CA GLU A 19 -58.70 15.94 5.00
C GLU A 19 -58.01 14.57 4.84
N SER A 20 -57.67 13.90 5.94
CA SER A 20 -57.08 12.56 5.90
C SER A 20 -58.07 11.46 5.50
N TRP A 21 -59.38 11.70 5.63
CA TRP A 21 -60.43 10.71 5.33
C TRP A 21 -60.92 10.83 3.89
N THR A 22 -60.79 12.01 3.29
CA THR A 22 -61.17 12.28 1.89
C THR A 22 -60.21 11.64 0.88
N VAL A 23 -59.02 11.22 1.32
CA VAL A 23 -58.00 10.55 0.50
C VAL A 23 -58.17 9.02 0.52
N ASN A 24 -58.88 8.45 1.51
CA ASN A 24 -59.01 7.01 1.66
C ASN A 24 -60.15 6.45 0.79
N PRO A 25 -59.90 5.60 -0.23
CA PRO A 25 -60.93 5.05 -1.10
C PRO A 25 -61.98 4.22 -0.34
N ASP A 26 -61.56 3.58 0.75
CA ASP A 26 -62.42 2.73 1.58
C ASP A 26 -63.47 3.54 2.34
N PHE A 27 -63.20 4.83 2.57
CA PHE A 27 -64.14 5.75 3.22
C PHE A 27 -65.39 5.96 2.37
N TYR A 28 -65.24 6.25 1.07
CA TYR A 28 -66.38 6.46 0.17
C TYR A 28 -67.15 5.15 -0.09
N ALA A 29 -66.45 4.01 -0.17
CA ALA A 29 -67.07 2.71 -0.30
C ALA A 29 -67.91 2.36 0.95
N TYR A 30 -67.44 2.71 2.14
CA TYR A 30 -68.18 2.55 3.38
C TYR A 30 -69.37 3.52 3.48
N LEU A 31 -69.20 4.76 3.03
CA LEU A 31 -70.27 5.78 3.01
C LEU A 31 -71.41 5.40 2.07
N SER A 32 -71.09 4.80 0.92
CA SER A 32 -72.09 4.23 0.00
C SER A 32 -72.81 3.01 0.59
N LYS A 33 -72.14 2.20 1.42
CA LYS A 33 -72.78 1.10 2.16
C LYS A 33 -73.70 1.62 3.27
N LEU A 34 -73.30 2.71 3.93
CA LEU A 34 -74.08 3.40 4.95
C LEU A 34 -75.40 3.97 4.41
N GLY A 35 -75.37 4.53 3.20
CA GLY A 35 -76.58 4.98 2.50
C GLY A 35 -77.56 3.86 2.13
N GLY A 36 -77.15 2.60 2.22
CA GLY A 36 -78.00 1.42 1.97
C GLY A 36 -78.57 0.75 3.23
N TYR A 37 -78.24 1.23 4.43
CA TYR A 37 -78.72 0.66 5.70
C TYR A 37 -80.09 1.22 6.12
N THR A 38 -80.90 0.41 6.81
CA THR A 38 -82.13 0.87 7.45
C THR A 38 -81.83 1.63 8.75
N VAL A 39 -82.76 2.49 9.20
CA VAL A 39 -82.59 3.35 10.40
C VAL A 39 -82.20 2.54 11.65
N GLU A 40 -82.68 1.30 11.77
CA GLU A 40 -82.36 0.37 12.87
C GLU A 40 -80.96 -0.25 12.76
N GLN A 41 -80.40 -0.34 11.56
CA GLN A 41 -79.02 -0.77 11.34
C GLN A 41 -78.06 0.39 11.55
N MET A 42 -78.46 1.61 11.17
CA MET A 42 -77.68 2.82 11.36
C MET A 42 -77.53 3.21 12.85
N SER A 43 -78.50 2.85 13.70
CA SER A 43 -78.41 3.05 15.15
C SER A 43 -77.48 2.05 15.84
N LYS A 44 -77.34 0.83 15.30
CA LYS A 44 -76.44 -0.22 15.83
C LYS A 44 -75.03 -0.17 15.26
N GLU A 45 -74.83 0.52 14.15
CA GLU A 45 -73.53 0.61 13.48
C GLU A 45 -72.44 1.32 14.30
N PRO A 46 -72.72 2.39 15.06
CA PRO A 46 -71.74 3.00 15.96
C PRO A 46 -71.29 2.04 17.07
N GLU A 47 -72.23 1.26 17.62
CA GLU A 47 -71.93 0.25 18.64
C GLU A 47 -71.07 -0.86 18.03
N ARG A 48 -71.45 -1.39 16.86
CA ARG A 48 -70.68 -2.41 16.12
C ARG A 48 -69.26 -1.93 15.78
N LEU A 49 -69.12 -0.70 15.28
CA LEU A 49 -67.82 -0.12 14.95
C LEU A 49 -66.97 0.12 16.20
N SER A 50 -67.58 0.52 17.31
CA SER A 50 -66.89 0.67 18.58
C SER A 50 -66.38 -0.66 19.13
N GLU A 51 -67.17 -1.72 18.99
CA GLU A 51 -66.86 -3.07 19.43
C GLU A 51 -65.78 -3.72 18.54
N GLU A 52 -65.87 -3.55 17.22
CA GLU A 52 -64.86 -3.98 16.26
C GLU A 52 -63.53 -3.25 16.48
N LYS A 53 -63.58 -1.93 16.70
CA LYS A 53 -62.39 -1.15 17.06
C LYS A 53 -61.77 -1.63 18.37
N ALA A 54 -62.59 -1.90 19.39
CA ALA A 54 -62.12 -2.42 20.68
C ALA A 54 -61.50 -3.81 20.53
N ALA A 55 -62.09 -4.68 19.71
CA ALA A 55 -61.57 -6.01 19.41
C ALA A 55 -60.21 -5.94 18.68
N VAL A 56 -60.09 -5.11 17.65
CA VAL A 56 -58.81 -4.90 16.93
C VAL A 56 -57.75 -4.32 17.85
N LEU A 57 -58.10 -3.38 18.73
CA LEU A 57 -57.18 -2.83 19.72
C LEU A 57 -56.71 -3.90 20.71
N SER A 58 -57.63 -4.70 21.25
CA SER A 58 -57.30 -5.79 22.17
C SER A 58 -56.42 -6.84 21.48
N GLN A 59 -56.75 -7.22 20.24
CA GLN A 59 -55.97 -8.17 19.47
C GLN A 59 -54.57 -7.65 19.15
N THR A 60 -54.45 -6.36 18.83
CA THR A 60 -53.15 -5.71 18.57
C THR A 60 -52.33 -5.60 19.85
N GLN A 61 -52.96 -5.29 20.98
CA GLN A 61 -52.31 -5.28 22.29
C GLN A 61 -51.83 -6.67 22.68
N GLU A 62 -52.65 -7.70 22.49
CA GLU A 62 -52.29 -9.08 22.79
C GLU A 62 -51.19 -9.63 21.87
N LEU A 63 -51.21 -9.26 20.57
CA LEU A 63 -50.10 -9.55 19.65
C LEU A 63 -48.81 -8.84 20.07
N SER A 64 -48.94 -7.57 20.47
CA SER A 64 -47.82 -6.76 20.93
C SER A 64 -47.26 -7.33 22.24
N PHE A 65 -48.10 -7.77 23.17
CA PHE A 65 -47.69 -8.34 24.46
C PHE A 65 -47.13 -9.76 24.31
N SER A 66 -47.69 -10.58 23.43
CA SER A 66 -47.15 -11.92 23.15
C SER A 66 -45.79 -11.85 22.45
N ASN A 67 -45.58 -10.85 21.59
CA ASN A 67 -44.36 -10.72 20.79
C ASN A 67 -43.41 -9.60 21.25
N TYR A 68 -43.67 -8.90 22.37
CA TYR A 68 -42.86 -7.75 22.80
C TYR A 68 -41.38 -8.12 22.99
N LYS A 69 -41.09 -9.32 23.49
CA LYS A 69 -39.72 -9.84 23.66
C LYS A 69 -39.00 -9.97 22.33
N THR A 70 -39.70 -10.37 21.28
CA THR A 70 -39.15 -10.46 19.92
C THR A 70 -38.86 -9.07 19.39
N PHE A 71 -39.79 -8.12 19.53
CA PHE A 71 -39.55 -6.73 19.13
C PHE A 71 -38.35 -6.10 19.84
N ILE A 72 -38.22 -6.29 21.15
CA ILE A 72 -37.07 -5.78 21.92
C ILE A 72 -35.79 -6.46 21.44
N ARG A 73 -35.76 -7.80 21.34
CA ARG A 73 -34.57 -8.52 20.87
C ARG A 73 -34.16 -8.12 19.45
N THR A 74 -35.12 -7.93 18.55
CA THR A 74 -34.84 -7.48 17.17
C THR A 74 -34.27 -6.06 17.17
N ALA A 75 -34.82 -5.16 17.98
CA ALA A 75 -34.30 -3.79 18.11
C ALA A 75 -32.89 -3.75 18.74
N GLU A 76 -32.66 -4.55 19.77
CA GLU A 76 -31.34 -4.69 20.42
C GLU A 76 -30.31 -5.29 19.47
N CYS A 77 -30.67 -6.37 18.77
CA CYS A 77 -29.81 -7.01 17.78
C CYS A 77 -29.49 -6.06 16.62
N SER A 78 -30.49 -5.30 16.12
CA SER A 78 -30.28 -4.27 15.10
C SER A 78 -29.32 -3.18 15.59
N ARG A 79 -29.47 -2.72 16.83
CA ARG A 79 -28.57 -1.73 17.43
C ARG A 79 -27.14 -2.27 17.59
N GLU A 80 -27.00 -3.52 18.03
CA GLU A 80 -25.71 -4.16 18.17
C GLU A 80 -25.02 -4.33 16.81
N ILE A 81 -25.74 -4.82 15.79
CA ILE A 81 -25.24 -4.91 14.41
C ILE A 81 -24.77 -3.55 13.92
N PHE A 82 -25.54 -2.49 14.13
CA PHE A 82 -25.17 -1.13 13.72
C PHE A 82 -23.87 -0.66 14.41
N GLN A 83 -23.71 -0.93 15.70
CA GLN A 83 -22.47 -0.61 16.42
C GLN A 83 -21.28 -1.40 15.89
N GLN A 84 -21.45 -2.69 15.59
CA GLN A 84 -20.37 -3.51 15.02
C GLN A 84 -20.00 -3.04 13.61
N PHE A 85 -20.97 -2.64 12.79
CA PHE A 85 -20.71 -2.06 11.48
C PHE A 85 -19.91 -0.76 11.58
N ASN A 86 -20.27 0.16 12.48
CA ASN A 86 -19.50 1.40 12.67
C ASN A 86 -18.08 1.13 13.17
N ARG A 87 -17.88 0.11 14.02
CA ARG A 87 -16.52 -0.30 14.45
C ARG A 87 -15.72 -0.88 13.30
N ALA A 88 -16.35 -1.70 12.46
CA ALA A 88 -15.71 -2.28 11.28
C ALA A 88 -15.35 -1.19 10.26
N GLU A 89 -16.24 -0.23 10.03
CA GLU A 89 -16.00 0.95 9.18
C GLU A 89 -14.83 1.78 9.70
N GLY A 90 -14.81 2.12 11.00
CA GLY A 90 -13.69 2.84 11.59
C GLY A 90 -12.37 2.07 11.54
N SER A 91 -12.41 0.74 11.66
CA SER A 91 -11.22 -0.11 11.52
C SER A 91 -10.74 -0.17 10.07
N LEU A 92 -11.66 -0.18 9.11
CA LEU A 92 -11.35 -0.16 7.69
C LEU A 92 -10.75 1.18 7.28
N ASP A 93 -11.31 2.30 7.74
CA ASP A 93 -10.75 3.64 7.50
C ASP A 93 -9.34 3.78 8.10
N ALA A 94 -9.13 3.28 9.32
CA ALA A 94 -7.80 3.24 9.92
C ALA A 94 -6.83 2.38 9.11
N LEU A 95 -7.27 1.24 8.57
CA LEU A 95 -6.45 0.40 7.72
C LEU A 95 -6.11 1.10 6.40
N VAL A 96 -7.10 1.72 5.74
CA VAL A 96 -6.91 2.49 4.51
C VAL A 96 -5.93 3.64 4.72
N GLY A 97 -5.98 4.30 5.87
CA GLY A 97 -5.00 5.34 6.23
C GLY A 97 -3.58 4.81 6.49
N ARG A 98 -3.44 3.59 7.06
CA ARG A 98 -2.14 3.00 7.41
C ARG A 98 -1.45 2.24 6.26
N VAL A 99 -2.21 1.76 5.28
CA VAL A 99 -1.64 1.03 4.13
C VAL A 99 -0.62 1.88 3.35
N PRO A 100 -0.88 3.16 3.01
CA PRO A 100 0.11 4.00 2.33
C PRO A 100 1.38 4.22 3.15
N GLU A 101 1.26 4.39 4.47
CA GLU A 101 2.43 4.53 5.35
C GLU A 101 3.28 3.25 5.35
N LEU A 102 2.62 2.09 5.40
CA LEU A 102 3.29 0.79 5.30
C LEU A 102 4.00 0.65 3.95
N THR A 103 3.34 0.99 2.84
CA THR A 103 3.94 0.93 1.50
C THR A 103 5.17 1.83 1.41
N ALA A 104 5.10 3.07 1.90
CA ALA A 104 6.22 3.99 1.91
C ALA A 104 7.42 3.44 2.72
N ARG A 105 7.15 2.86 3.90
CA ARG A 105 8.20 2.22 4.72
C ARG A 105 8.79 0.99 4.06
N CYS A 106 7.98 0.19 3.37
CA CYS A 106 8.47 -0.96 2.60
C CYS A 106 9.36 -0.53 1.44
N GLU A 107 9.03 0.54 0.73
CA GLU A 107 9.85 1.10 -0.35
C GLU A 107 11.18 1.64 0.17
N GLU A 108 11.16 2.38 1.28
CA GLU A 108 12.35 2.87 1.97
C GLU A 108 13.26 1.71 2.39
N PHE A 109 12.67 0.68 3.02
CA PHE A 109 13.39 -0.53 3.41
C PHE A 109 13.99 -1.27 2.21
N ALA A 110 13.25 -1.41 1.11
CA ALA A 110 13.73 -2.05 -0.10
C ALA A 110 14.91 -1.29 -0.72
N ARG A 111 14.85 0.04 -0.72
CA ARG A 111 15.92 0.91 -1.21
C ARG A 111 17.18 0.76 -0.36
N ALA A 112 17.06 0.88 0.97
CA ALA A 112 18.17 0.71 1.91
C ALA A 112 18.79 -0.70 1.81
N SER A 113 17.97 -1.73 1.71
CA SER A 113 18.42 -3.11 1.55
C SER A 113 19.19 -3.33 0.24
N SER A 114 18.77 -2.68 -0.84
CA SER A 114 19.46 -2.74 -2.13
C SER A 114 20.83 -2.08 -2.05
N GLU A 115 20.94 -0.90 -1.44
CA GLU A 115 22.21 -0.20 -1.22
C GLU A 115 23.18 -1.04 -0.39
N ILE A 116 22.71 -1.62 0.72
CA ILE A 116 23.50 -2.53 1.57
C ILE A 116 23.95 -3.75 0.76
N LYS A 117 23.09 -4.32 -0.08
CA LYS A 117 23.43 -5.47 -0.93
C LYS A 117 24.51 -5.12 -1.95
N ILE A 118 24.43 -3.94 -2.57
CA ILE A 118 25.45 -3.45 -3.52
C ILE A 118 26.78 -3.24 -2.79
N ALA A 119 26.77 -2.53 -1.65
CA ALA A 119 27.96 -2.29 -0.84
C ALA A 119 28.60 -3.61 -0.38
N ARG A 120 27.80 -4.57 0.08
CA ARG A 120 28.27 -5.90 0.47
C ARG A 120 28.86 -6.65 -0.71
N ARG A 121 28.21 -6.62 -1.88
CA ARG A 121 28.72 -7.25 -3.12
C ARG A 121 30.06 -6.67 -3.51
N LEU A 122 30.20 -5.33 -3.49
CA LEU A 122 31.47 -4.67 -3.79
C LEU A 122 32.54 -5.07 -2.79
N ASN A 123 32.24 -5.05 -1.49
CA ASN A 123 33.20 -5.43 -0.46
C ASN A 123 33.63 -6.91 -0.59
N THR A 124 32.70 -7.83 -0.84
CA THR A 124 33.03 -9.23 -1.10
C THR A 124 33.89 -9.38 -2.35
N LEU A 125 33.56 -8.68 -3.44
CA LEU A 125 34.37 -8.73 -4.67
C LEU A 125 35.79 -8.20 -4.43
N THR A 126 35.92 -7.07 -3.73
CA THR A 126 37.20 -6.50 -3.33
C THR A 126 37.99 -7.47 -2.46
N LEU A 127 37.36 -8.14 -1.50
CA LEU A 127 38.01 -9.12 -0.63
C LEU A 127 38.49 -10.35 -1.43
N THR A 128 37.65 -10.91 -2.31
CA THR A 128 38.02 -12.07 -3.13
C THR A 128 39.13 -11.75 -4.13
N ARG A 129 39.16 -10.52 -4.66
CA ARG A 129 40.16 -10.05 -5.62
C ARG A 129 41.33 -9.30 -4.98
N ASN A 130 41.36 -9.20 -3.64
CA ASN A 130 42.35 -8.38 -2.92
C ASN A 130 43.79 -8.81 -3.24
N THR A 131 44.05 -10.11 -3.31
CA THR A 131 45.38 -10.63 -3.66
C THR A 131 45.82 -10.25 -5.06
N GLN A 132 44.91 -10.28 -6.04
CA GLN A 132 45.21 -9.88 -7.42
C GLN A 132 45.41 -8.37 -7.54
N LEU A 133 44.64 -7.58 -6.79
CA LEU A 133 44.82 -6.14 -6.72
C LEU A 133 46.18 -5.79 -6.09
N LEU A 134 46.55 -6.48 -5.01
CA LEU A 134 47.83 -6.30 -4.35
C LEU A 134 49.00 -6.61 -5.29
N GLN A 135 48.93 -7.72 -6.03
CA GLN A 135 49.94 -8.07 -7.03
C GLN A 135 50.15 -6.97 -8.08
N VAL A 136 49.09 -6.29 -8.52
CA VAL A 136 49.19 -5.17 -9.47
C VAL A 136 49.81 -3.94 -8.82
N LEU A 137 49.50 -3.68 -7.55
CA LEU A 137 50.07 -2.58 -6.77
C LEU A 137 51.56 -2.81 -6.44
N GLU A 138 52.01 -4.06 -6.35
CA GLU A 138 53.40 -4.42 -6.03
C GLU A 138 54.34 -4.39 -7.25
N ILE A 139 53.82 -4.26 -8.48
CA ILE A 139 54.63 -4.30 -9.71
C ILE A 139 55.79 -3.27 -9.72
N PRO A 140 55.59 -1.99 -9.35
CA PRO A 140 56.68 -1.03 -9.30
C PRO A 140 57.83 -1.46 -8.38
N GLN A 141 57.49 -1.99 -7.20
CA GLN A 141 58.47 -2.46 -6.21
C GLN A 141 59.20 -3.72 -6.68
N LEU A 142 58.47 -4.65 -7.30
CA LEU A 142 59.07 -5.83 -7.93
C LEU A 142 60.03 -5.42 -9.03
N MET A 143 59.66 -4.45 -9.88
CA MET A 143 60.53 -3.98 -10.95
C MET A 143 61.81 -3.32 -10.43
N GLU A 144 61.72 -2.50 -9.38
CA GLU A 144 62.90 -1.91 -8.73
C GLU A 144 63.84 -2.99 -8.15
N THR A 145 63.26 -4.05 -7.58
CA THR A 145 64.02 -5.19 -7.06
C THR A 145 64.72 -5.97 -8.18
N CYS A 146 64.02 -6.30 -9.27
CA CYS A 146 64.60 -6.95 -10.45
C CYS A 146 65.75 -6.12 -11.06
N ILE A 147 65.62 -4.79 -11.11
CA ILE A 147 66.68 -3.89 -11.61
C ILE A 147 67.92 -3.95 -10.71
N ARG A 148 67.73 -3.95 -9.38
CA ARG A 148 68.84 -4.02 -8.41
C ARG A 148 69.56 -5.37 -8.42
N GLU A 149 68.83 -6.46 -8.65
CA GLU A 149 69.37 -7.82 -8.72
C GLU A 149 70.00 -8.16 -10.09
N GLY A 150 69.86 -7.28 -11.09
CA GLY A 150 70.43 -7.47 -12.44
C GLY A 150 69.55 -8.31 -13.37
N HIS A 151 68.31 -8.62 -12.98
CA HIS A 151 67.33 -9.35 -13.77
C HIS A 151 66.61 -8.42 -14.76
N TYR A 152 67.36 -7.91 -15.75
CA TYR A 152 66.87 -6.88 -16.68
C TYR A 152 65.78 -7.37 -17.64
N GLU A 153 65.81 -8.65 -18.03
CA GLU A 153 64.79 -9.24 -18.90
C GLU A 153 63.40 -9.26 -18.21
N GLU A 154 63.35 -9.64 -16.95
CA GLU A 154 62.12 -9.68 -16.16
C GLU A 154 61.58 -8.25 -15.93
N ALA A 155 62.47 -7.29 -15.63
CA ALA A 155 62.09 -5.87 -15.51
C ALA A 155 61.49 -5.30 -16.81
N LEU A 156 62.06 -5.66 -17.96
CA LEU A 156 61.54 -5.32 -19.30
C LEU A 156 60.14 -5.91 -19.54
N GLN A 157 59.92 -7.16 -19.14
CA GLN A 157 58.62 -7.82 -19.26
C GLN A 157 57.56 -7.16 -18.37
N LEU A 158 57.92 -6.78 -17.13
CA LEU A 158 57.05 -6.04 -16.21
C LEU A 158 56.68 -4.66 -16.77
N ALA A 159 57.63 -3.91 -17.33
CA ALA A 159 57.37 -2.63 -17.98
C ALA A 159 56.40 -2.77 -19.18
N ALA A 160 56.58 -3.80 -20.00
CA ALA A 160 55.68 -4.09 -21.13
C ALA A 160 54.27 -4.47 -20.65
N TYR A 161 54.15 -5.21 -19.54
CA TYR A 161 52.87 -5.56 -18.94
C TYR A 161 52.12 -4.32 -18.43
N VAL A 162 52.79 -3.43 -17.71
CA VAL A 162 52.19 -2.20 -17.17
C VAL A 162 51.74 -1.25 -18.29
N ARG A 163 52.50 -1.15 -19.38
CA ARG A 163 52.08 -0.38 -20.57
C ARG A 163 50.83 -0.96 -21.25
N ARG A 164 50.71 -2.29 -21.32
CA ARG A 164 49.48 -2.95 -21.80
C ARG A 164 48.31 -2.74 -20.85
N LEU A 165 48.56 -2.72 -19.55
CA LEU A 165 47.55 -2.45 -18.53
C LEU A 165 47.02 -1.01 -18.65
N ALA A 166 47.92 -0.03 -18.85
CA ALA A 166 47.57 1.36 -19.10
C ALA A 166 46.70 1.54 -20.34
N GLY A 167 47.00 0.82 -21.42
CA GLY A 167 46.19 0.86 -22.65
C GLY A 167 44.76 0.32 -22.48
N LYS A 168 44.52 -0.55 -21.49
CA LYS A 168 43.19 -1.12 -21.21
C LYS A 168 42.43 -0.40 -20.09
N HIS A 169 43.14 0.18 -19.13
CA HIS A 169 42.59 0.72 -17.88
C HIS A 169 43.14 2.10 -17.53
N GLY A 170 43.44 2.92 -18.54
CA GLY A 170 44.04 4.26 -18.37
C GLY A 170 43.14 5.27 -17.65
N ASP A 171 41.83 5.04 -17.59
CA ASP A 171 40.88 5.90 -16.87
C ASP A 171 41.00 5.78 -15.34
N ILE A 172 41.72 4.77 -14.83
CA ILE A 172 41.87 4.52 -13.40
C ILE A 172 43.11 5.29 -12.89
N PRO A 173 42.97 6.26 -11.95
CA PRO A 173 44.08 7.07 -11.46
C PRO A 173 45.23 6.26 -10.86
N ILE A 174 44.91 5.16 -10.18
CA ILE A 174 45.90 4.27 -9.57
C ILE A 174 46.79 3.61 -10.63
N VAL A 175 46.21 3.21 -11.77
CA VAL A 175 46.96 2.64 -12.89
C VAL A 175 47.88 3.69 -13.50
N ALA A 176 47.43 4.93 -13.63
CA ALA A 176 48.27 6.03 -14.10
C ALA A 176 49.48 6.30 -13.17
N THR A 177 49.29 6.24 -11.85
CA THR A 177 50.39 6.34 -10.89
C THR A 177 51.40 5.20 -11.03
N ILE A 178 50.92 3.95 -11.12
CA ILE A 178 51.78 2.77 -11.34
C ILE A 178 52.63 2.93 -12.61
N VAL A 179 52.03 3.43 -13.70
CA VAL A 179 52.74 3.68 -14.96
C VAL A 179 53.84 4.72 -14.77
N SER A 180 53.55 5.82 -14.07
CA SER A 180 54.55 6.85 -13.78
C SER A 180 55.73 6.33 -12.95
N GLU A 181 55.45 5.50 -11.94
CA GLU A 181 56.49 4.88 -11.10
C GLU A 181 57.36 3.92 -11.91
N VAL A 182 56.73 3.11 -12.77
CA VAL A 182 57.43 2.17 -13.66
C VAL A 182 58.27 2.91 -14.71
N ASP A 183 57.79 3.99 -15.30
CA ASP A 183 58.59 4.79 -16.23
C ASP A 183 59.78 5.46 -15.51
N SER A 184 59.64 5.89 -14.26
CA SER A 184 60.75 6.39 -13.44
C SER A 184 61.82 5.32 -13.21
N ALA A 185 61.42 4.11 -12.80
CA ALA A 185 62.33 2.98 -12.62
C ALA A 185 62.97 2.52 -13.94
N TRP A 186 62.24 2.64 -15.07
CA TRP A 186 62.78 2.40 -16.41
C TRP A 186 63.92 3.38 -16.77
N TRP A 187 63.75 4.67 -16.47
CA TRP A 187 64.82 5.66 -16.67
C TRP A 187 66.04 5.37 -15.79
N ALA A 188 65.84 4.93 -14.54
CA ALA A 188 66.91 4.54 -13.65
C ALA A 188 67.70 3.33 -14.18
N LEU A 189 67.01 2.31 -14.70
CA LEU A 189 67.62 1.15 -15.36
C LEU A 189 68.47 1.58 -16.56
N LEU A 190 67.94 2.45 -17.41
CA LEU A 190 68.65 2.94 -18.60
C LEU A 190 69.93 3.70 -18.21
N HIS A 191 69.87 4.52 -17.14
CA HIS A 191 71.04 5.22 -16.62
C HIS A 191 72.08 4.25 -16.04
N GLN A 192 71.65 3.21 -15.32
CA GLN A 192 72.54 2.18 -14.78
C GLN A 192 73.22 1.36 -15.90
N LEU A 193 72.49 0.98 -16.94
CA LEU A 193 73.05 0.26 -18.09
C LEU A 193 74.06 1.12 -18.85
N ILE A 194 73.77 2.40 -19.06
CA ILE A 194 74.73 3.32 -19.70
C ILE A 194 75.99 3.50 -18.84
N ALA A 195 75.84 3.59 -17.51
CA ALA A 195 76.98 3.64 -16.60
C ALA A 195 77.80 2.35 -16.64
N ALA A 196 77.14 1.18 -16.65
CA ALA A 196 77.78 -0.14 -16.73
C ALA A 196 78.49 -0.37 -18.07
N LEU A 197 77.95 0.13 -19.18
CA LEU A 197 78.61 0.10 -20.49
C LEU A 197 79.80 1.07 -20.61
N ARG A 198 79.87 2.08 -19.74
CA ARG A 198 81.01 3.02 -19.66
C ARG A 198 82.13 2.52 -18.74
N THR A 199 81.85 1.57 -17.87
CA THR A 199 82.86 0.83 -17.11
C THR A 199 83.36 -0.37 -17.91
N ASP A 200 84.61 -0.80 -17.70
CA ASP A 200 85.15 -1.98 -18.38
C ASP A 200 84.23 -3.18 -18.17
N LEU A 201 83.63 -3.67 -19.25
CA LEU A 201 82.88 -4.93 -19.27
C LEU A 201 83.84 -6.04 -18.84
N GLN A 202 83.82 -6.42 -17.56
CA GLN A 202 84.43 -7.67 -17.15
C GLN A 202 83.62 -8.79 -17.81
N LEU A 203 84.24 -9.43 -18.81
CA LEU A 203 83.74 -10.67 -19.37
C LEU A 203 83.39 -11.63 -18.22
N PRO A 204 82.17 -12.21 -18.20
CA PRO A 204 81.89 -13.32 -17.29
C PRO A 204 82.83 -14.48 -17.63
N ARG A 205 83.39 -15.13 -16.61
CA ARG A 205 83.97 -16.47 -16.72
C ARG A 205 82.86 -17.52 -16.82
#